data_AF-A0A959NRP4-F1
#
_entry.id   AF-A0A959NRP4-F1
#
_cell.length_a   1.000
_cell.length_b   1.000
_cell.length_c   1.000
_cell.angle_alpha   90.00
_cell.angle_beta   90.00
_cell.angle_gamma   90.00
#
_symmetry.space_group_name_H-M   'P 1'
#
loop_
_entity.id
_entity.type
_entity.pdbx_description
1 polymer ?
#
loop_
_entity_poly.entity_id
_entity_poly.type
_entity_poly.pdbx_seq_one_letter_code
_entity_poly.pdbx_strand_id
1 'polypeptide(L)'
;MEQQSGTCPVCDDSASIDSSNKDTLKVECRMCGKFEITIEALKLFNESSTHSKIILFQEWVSSNQGKIVDERLVEILVAPYPLPSILSVLDDLCLWLGSKLKELNSSIDISSLELLGIIKVHSEEELLYVLQQFSQMGYIGYTYEDRIRGIESITLSMKFLGWQNYEQLSLVSGSNNKAFISKSIANEKNIKIFNEVIKPAVQESGFKLYDFEYGARDGNINNLIRDDILNAKFVIADLFSESNRTYWEIGFAEALEKPIFFICEKELFDEVKNRDKYNQDDFEFNHIQILLFEKNKLNEFKDLLKATIRKSFITGCELDSPE
;
A
#
# COMPACT_ATOMS: atom_id res chain seq x y z
N MET A 1 -32.55 -17.19 6.84
CA MET A 1 -31.34 -16.82 6.09
C MET A 1 -30.28 -17.81 6.52
N GLU A 2 -29.90 -18.72 5.63
CA GLU A 2 -28.96 -19.79 5.95
C GLU A 2 -27.54 -19.24 5.84
N GLN A 3 -26.97 -18.79 6.96
CA GLN A 3 -25.52 -18.69 7.10
C GLN A 3 -24.99 -20.12 7.13
N GLN A 4 -24.21 -20.50 6.14
CA GLN A 4 -23.58 -21.81 6.10
C GLN A 4 -22.15 -21.68 6.64
N SER A 5 -21.81 -22.49 7.64
CA SER A 5 -20.43 -22.69 8.06
C SER A 5 -19.66 -23.37 6.94
N GLY A 6 -18.57 -22.76 6.47
CA GLY A 6 -17.76 -23.25 5.37
C GLY A 6 -16.29 -22.85 5.52
N THR A 7 -15.53 -23.04 4.45
CA THR A 7 -14.12 -22.62 4.34
C THR A 7 -14.04 -21.28 3.61
N CYS A 8 -13.31 -20.33 4.19
CA CYS A 8 -13.03 -19.02 3.65
C CYS A 8 -12.48 -19.18 2.23
N PRO A 9 -13.09 -18.58 1.21
CA PRO A 9 -12.65 -18.78 -0.17
C PRO A 9 -11.34 -18.06 -0.52
N VAL A 10 -10.74 -17.34 0.45
CA VAL A 10 -9.51 -16.55 0.28
C VAL A 10 -8.32 -17.17 1.01
N CYS A 11 -8.52 -17.72 2.21
CA CYS A 11 -7.44 -18.22 3.07
C CYS A 11 -7.66 -19.64 3.58
N ASP A 12 -8.70 -20.33 3.07
CA ASP A 12 -9.09 -21.71 3.40
C ASP A 12 -9.41 -22.01 4.88
N ASP A 13 -9.35 -21.02 5.77
CA ASP A 13 -9.72 -21.17 7.19
C ASP A 13 -11.24 -21.20 7.38
N SER A 14 -11.72 -21.58 8.56
CA SER A 14 -13.14 -21.63 8.91
C SER A 14 -13.79 -20.24 8.82
N ALA A 15 -14.91 -20.16 8.10
CA ALA A 15 -15.67 -18.93 7.91
C ALA A 15 -17.19 -19.17 7.90
N SER A 16 -17.95 -18.13 8.20
CA SER A 16 -19.38 -18.07 7.90
C SER A 16 -19.57 -17.44 6.53
N ILE A 17 -20.29 -18.12 5.63
CA ILE A 17 -20.52 -17.66 4.27
C ILE A 17 -22.02 -17.50 4.04
N ASP A 18 -22.42 -16.33 3.58
CA ASP A 18 -23.77 -16.02 3.12
C ASP A 18 -23.72 -15.76 1.61
N SER A 19 -24.34 -16.68 0.86
CA SER A 19 -24.48 -16.67 -0.60
C SER A 19 -25.92 -16.39 -1.03
N SER A 20 -26.67 -15.63 -0.24
CA SER A 20 -28.06 -15.25 -0.55
C SER A 20 -28.17 -14.35 -1.79
N ASN A 21 -27.11 -13.58 -2.07
CA ASN A 21 -26.97 -12.85 -3.33
C ASN A 21 -26.28 -13.76 -4.37
N LYS A 22 -26.74 -13.71 -5.62
CA LYS A 22 -26.18 -14.53 -6.71
C LYS A 22 -24.84 -14.01 -7.22
N ASP A 23 -24.57 -12.72 -7.04
CA ASP A 23 -23.41 -12.06 -7.62
C ASP A 23 -22.31 -11.76 -6.58
N THR A 24 -22.63 -11.88 -5.29
CA THR A 24 -21.70 -11.59 -4.18
C THR A 24 -21.74 -12.65 -3.08
N LEU A 25 -20.60 -12.85 -2.42
CA LEU A 25 -20.46 -13.70 -1.24
C LEU A 25 -20.08 -12.83 -0.04
N LYS A 26 -20.89 -12.90 1.02
CA LYS A 26 -20.55 -12.29 2.31
C LYS A 26 -19.80 -13.31 3.15
N VAL A 27 -18.60 -12.95 3.58
CA VAL A 27 -17.69 -13.82 4.31
C VAL A 27 -17.35 -13.19 5.65
N GLU A 28 -17.57 -13.93 6.73
CA GLU A 28 -17.01 -13.62 8.05
C GLU A 28 -15.98 -14.69 8.40
N CYS A 29 -14.71 -14.36 8.19
CA CYS A 29 -13.59 -15.26 8.46
C CYS A 29 -12.83 -14.81 9.71
N ARG A 30 -12.37 -15.77 10.51
CA ARG A 30 -11.54 -15.49 11.69
C ARG A 30 -10.20 -14.83 11.32
N MET A 31 -9.61 -15.21 10.19
CA MET A 31 -8.31 -14.72 9.75
C MET A 31 -8.42 -13.53 8.80
N CYS A 32 -9.34 -13.58 7.84
CA CYS A 32 -9.52 -12.48 6.87
C CYS A 32 -10.40 -11.34 7.36
N GLY A 33 -11.21 -11.53 8.41
CA GLY A 33 -12.20 -10.54 8.83
C GLY A 33 -13.49 -10.61 8.02
N LYS A 34 -14.26 -9.51 8.05
CA LYS A 34 -15.58 -9.44 7.40
C LYS A 34 -15.48 -8.71 6.06
N PHE A 35 -15.92 -9.34 4.98
CA PHE A 35 -15.92 -8.74 3.64
C PHE A 35 -17.06 -9.29 2.78
N GLU A 36 -17.41 -8.55 1.73
CA GLU A 36 -18.30 -9.01 0.66
C GLU A 36 -17.48 -9.07 -0.63
N ILE A 37 -17.47 -10.17 -1.38
CA ILE A 37 -16.65 -10.31 -2.59
C ILE A 37 -17.52 -10.70 -3.79
N THR A 38 -17.31 -10.10 -4.97
CA THR A 38 -18.02 -10.52 -6.19
C THR A 38 -17.51 -11.89 -6.65
N ILE A 39 -18.36 -12.67 -7.32
CA ILE A 39 -17.95 -14.00 -7.80
C ILE A 39 -16.81 -13.88 -8.82
N GLU A 40 -16.85 -12.87 -9.68
CA GLU A 40 -15.81 -12.53 -10.65
C GLU A 40 -14.50 -12.16 -9.96
N ALA A 41 -14.54 -11.30 -8.93
CA ALA A 41 -13.37 -10.92 -8.15
C ALA A 41 -12.74 -12.13 -7.45
N LEU A 42 -13.56 -13.03 -6.91
CA LEU A 42 -13.06 -14.25 -6.27
C LEU A 42 -12.33 -15.18 -7.26
N LYS A 43 -12.85 -15.32 -8.49
CA LYS A 43 -12.16 -16.11 -9.54
C LYS A 43 -10.79 -15.53 -9.87
N LEU A 44 -10.72 -14.21 -10.10
CA LEU A 44 -9.46 -13.51 -10.36
C LEU A 44 -8.46 -13.68 -9.21
N PHE A 45 -8.95 -13.63 -7.97
CA PHE A 45 -8.12 -13.81 -6.78
C PHE A 45 -7.53 -15.22 -6.75
N ASN A 46 -8.36 -16.25 -6.92
CA ASN A 46 -7.94 -17.66 -6.85
C ASN A 46 -7.02 -18.07 -8.00
N GLU A 47 -7.16 -17.48 -9.18
CA GLU A 47 -6.24 -17.72 -10.30
C GLU A 47 -4.84 -17.15 -10.05
N SER A 48 -4.74 -16.13 -9.18
CA SER A 48 -3.52 -15.34 -8.98
C SER A 48 -2.97 -15.43 -7.56
N SER A 49 -3.61 -16.18 -6.65
CA SER A 49 -3.37 -16.13 -5.21
C SER A 49 -2.03 -16.76 -4.83
N THR A 50 -1.19 -15.99 -4.15
CA THR A 50 -0.04 -16.44 -3.37
C THR A 50 -0.29 -16.12 -1.90
N HIS A 51 0.44 -16.76 -0.98
CA HIS A 51 0.30 -16.49 0.45
C HIS A 51 0.52 -15.00 0.80
N SER A 52 1.48 -14.34 0.14
CA SER A 52 1.71 -12.89 0.28
C SER A 52 0.49 -12.05 -0.14
N LYS A 53 -0.23 -12.44 -1.19
CA LYS A 53 -1.46 -11.76 -1.63
C LYS A 53 -2.63 -11.97 -0.68
N ILE A 54 -2.68 -13.13 0.01
CA ILE A 54 -3.65 -13.37 1.08
C ILE A 54 -3.42 -12.39 2.23
N ILE A 55 -2.17 -12.11 2.59
CA ILE A 55 -1.87 -11.18 3.68
C ILE A 55 -2.24 -9.75 3.29
N LEU A 56 -1.91 -9.31 2.07
CA LEU A 56 -2.34 -7.99 1.56
C LEU A 56 -3.87 -7.85 1.56
N PHE A 57 -4.58 -8.92 1.20
CA PHE A 57 -6.03 -8.96 1.28
C PHE A 57 -6.53 -8.84 2.74
N GLN A 58 -5.92 -9.59 3.66
CA GLN A 58 -6.25 -9.56 5.09
C GLN A 58 -6.03 -8.16 5.68
N GLU A 59 -4.91 -7.50 5.36
CA GLU A 59 -4.64 -6.11 5.75
C GLU A 59 -5.70 -5.15 5.21
N TRP A 60 -6.07 -5.28 3.93
CA TRP A 60 -7.11 -4.45 3.34
C TRP A 60 -8.45 -4.62 4.06
N VAL A 61 -8.88 -5.87 4.28
CA VAL A 61 -10.15 -6.16 4.96
C VAL A 61 -10.12 -5.68 6.40
N SER A 62 -9.00 -5.83 7.11
CA SER A 62 -8.84 -5.38 8.49
C SER A 62 -9.29 -3.93 8.67
N SER A 63 -8.99 -3.09 7.68
CA SER A 63 -9.30 -1.66 7.67
C SER A 63 -10.60 -1.29 6.93
N ASN A 64 -11.25 -2.23 6.27
CA ASN A 64 -12.41 -2.02 5.41
C ASN A 64 -13.50 -3.06 5.69
N GLN A 65 -13.77 -3.31 6.97
CA GLN A 65 -14.74 -4.32 7.42
C GLN A 65 -16.10 -4.14 6.74
N GLY A 66 -16.59 -5.20 6.11
CA GLY A 66 -17.90 -5.28 5.47
C GLY A 66 -18.00 -4.56 4.12
N LYS A 67 -16.89 -4.08 3.54
CA LYS A 67 -16.91 -3.49 2.19
C LYS A 67 -16.87 -4.55 1.10
N ILE A 68 -17.34 -4.14 -0.08
CA ILE A 68 -17.34 -4.95 -1.30
C ILE A 68 -15.94 -4.98 -1.91
N VAL A 69 -15.48 -6.17 -2.24
CA VAL A 69 -14.27 -6.49 -2.98
C VAL A 69 -14.69 -6.86 -4.40
N ASP A 70 -14.43 -5.96 -5.33
CA ASP A 70 -14.73 -6.11 -6.76
C ASP A 70 -13.48 -6.47 -7.57
N GLU A 71 -13.68 -6.72 -8.85
CA GLU A 71 -12.66 -7.14 -9.80
C GLU A 71 -11.54 -6.12 -9.87
N ARG A 72 -11.87 -4.83 -9.83
CA ARG A 72 -10.90 -3.73 -9.90
C ARG A 72 -9.99 -3.72 -8.66
N LEU A 73 -10.57 -3.95 -7.48
CA LEU A 73 -9.78 -4.07 -6.25
C LEU A 73 -8.90 -5.32 -6.29
N VAL A 74 -9.44 -6.46 -6.74
CA VAL A 74 -8.66 -7.70 -6.83
C VAL A 74 -7.53 -7.56 -7.84
N GLU A 75 -7.76 -7.01 -9.03
CA GLU A 75 -6.73 -6.69 -10.02
C GLU A 75 -5.60 -5.87 -9.40
N ILE A 76 -5.94 -4.87 -8.58
CA ILE A 76 -4.94 -4.10 -7.84
C ILE A 76 -4.22 -4.98 -6.83
N LEU A 77 -4.92 -5.77 -6.00
CA LEU A 77 -4.31 -6.60 -4.95
C LEU A 77 -3.42 -7.71 -5.53
N VAL A 78 -3.80 -8.31 -6.67
CA VAL A 78 -3.12 -9.47 -7.25
C VAL A 78 -2.19 -9.14 -8.41
N ALA A 79 -2.18 -7.89 -8.90
CA ALA A 79 -1.26 -7.43 -9.95
C ALA A 79 0.19 -7.81 -9.61
N PRO A 80 0.94 -8.37 -10.58
CA PRO A 80 2.35 -8.71 -10.38
C PRO A 80 3.13 -7.46 -9.98
N TYR A 81 3.76 -7.50 -8.81
CA TYR A 81 4.75 -6.50 -8.45
C TYR A 81 6.02 -6.74 -9.29
N PRO A 82 6.75 -5.69 -9.70
CA PRO A 82 8.16 -5.88 -10.03
C PRO A 82 8.83 -6.58 -8.85
N LEU A 83 9.74 -7.53 -9.13
CA LEU A 83 10.53 -8.21 -8.10
C LEU A 83 11.03 -7.17 -7.09
N PRO A 84 10.70 -7.29 -5.79
CA PRO A 84 11.11 -6.30 -4.82
C PRO A 84 12.63 -6.22 -4.85
N SER A 85 13.16 -5.01 -4.90
CA SER A 85 14.61 -4.82 -4.76
C SER A 85 15.05 -5.48 -3.47
N ILE A 86 16.13 -6.26 -3.51
CA ILE A 86 16.68 -6.93 -2.32
C ILE A 86 16.96 -5.94 -1.18
N LEU A 87 17.26 -4.68 -1.54
CA LEU A 87 17.45 -3.59 -0.58
C LEU A 87 16.12 -3.15 0.05
N SER A 88 15.03 -3.10 -0.72
CA SER A 88 13.70 -2.80 -0.18
C SER A 88 13.24 -3.87 0.81
N VAL A 89 13.49 -5.15 0.50
CA VAL A 89 13.16 -6.26 1.40
C VAL A 89 13.95 -6.14 2.71
N LEU A 90 15.24 -5.80 2.63
CA LEU A 90 16.09 -5.55 3.79
C LEU A 90 15.57 -4.36 4.61
N ASP A 91 15.22 -3.27 3.96
CA ASP A 91 14.75 -2.05 4.60
C ASP A 91 13.42 -2.28 5.34
N ASP A 92 12.46 -2.93 4.69
CA ASP A 92 11.16 -3.30 5.29
C ASP A 92 11.37 -4.21 6.52
N LEU A 93 12.26 -5.19 6.42
CA LEU A 93 12.60 -6.07 7.55
C LEU A 93 13.26 -5.31 8.71
N CYS A 94 14.25 -4.45 8.41
CA CYS A 94 14.95 -3.66 9.41
C CYS A 94 14.02 -2.66 10.11
N LEU A 95 13.16 -1.98 9.36
CA LEU A 95 12.14 -1.07 9.90
C LEU A 95 11.17 -1.82 10.82
N TRP A 96 10.64 -2.95 10.36
CA TRP A 96 9.71 -3.74 11.15
C TRP A 96 10.37 -4.25 12.43
N LEU A 97 11.52 -4.92 12.34
CA LEU A 97 12.23 -5.45 13.52
C LEU A 97 12.61 -4.33 14.49
N GLY A 98 13.18 -3.22 14.00
CA GLY A 98 13.59 -2.10 14.85
C GLY A 98 12.42 -1.44 15.57
N SER A 99 11.22 -1.45 14.97
CA SER A 99 9.99 -0.95 15.62
C SER A 99 9.44 -1.87 16.71
N LYS A 100 9.76 -3.18 16.67
CA LYS A 100 9.23 -4.19 17.60
C LYS A 100 10.19 -4.52 18.74
N LEU A 101 11.49 -4.50 18.49
CA LEU A 101 12.51 -4.84 19.48
C LEU A 101 12.67 -3.69 20.50
N LYS A 102 12.50 -4.02 21.79
CA LYS A 102 12.63 -3.05 22.89
C LYS A 102 14.07 -2.90 23.39
N GLU A 103 14.91 -3.89 23.14
CA GLU A 103 16.31 -3.96 23.56
C GLU A 103 17.21 -4.44 22.42
N LEU A 104 18.45 -3.95 22.35
CA LEU A 104 19.37 -4.22 21.24
C LEU A 104 19.73 -5.70 21.05
N ASN A 105 19.64 -6.51 22.12
CA ASN A 105 19.95 -7.94 22.15
C ASN A 105 18.70 -8.82 22.20
N SER A 106 17.51 -8.24 22.08
CA SER A 106 16.25 -9.00 22.11
C SER A 106 15.99 -9.69 20.77
N SER A 107 15.08 -10.66 20.81
CA SER A 107 14.57 -11.36 19.64
C SER A 107 13.05 -11.44 19.69
N ILE A 108 12.44 -11.69 18.53
CA ILE A 108 11.00 -11.85 18.38
C ILE A 108 10.70 -13.15 17.63
N ASP A 109 9.69 -13.87 18.09
CA ASP A 109 9.13 -15.02 17.38
C ASP A 109 8.03 -14.55 16.44
N ILE A 110 8.08 -15.00 15.19
CA ILE A 110 7.09 -14.71 14.17
C ILE A 110 6.83 -15.95 13.31
N SER A 111 5.60 -16.11 12.82
CA SER A 111 5.29 -17.18 11.88
C SER A 111 5.89 -16.89 10.49
N SER A 112 6.26 -17.92 9.74
CA SER A 112 6.72 -17.78 8.35
C SER A 112 5.72 -16.99 7.51
N LEU A 113 4.43 -17.30 7.67
CA LEU A 113 3.32 -16.61 7.02
C LEU A 113 3.30 -15.10 7.30
N GLU A 114 3.28 -14.68 8.57
CA GLU A 114 3.24 -13.25 8.90
C GLU A 114 4.44 -12.50 8.32
N LEU A 115 5.62 -13.12 8.36
CA LEU A 115 6.84 -12.52 7.83
C LEU A 115 6.84 -12.33 6.31
N LEU A 116 6.25 -13.28 5.55
CA LEU A 116 6.08 -13.14 4.10
C LEU A 116 5.36 -11.84 3.71
N GLY A 117 4.32 -11.49 4.47
CA GLY A 117 3.54 -10.27 4.23
C GLY A 117 4.32 -9.00 4.55
N ILE A 118 5.05 -9.01 5.68
CA ILE A 118 5.84 -7.85 6.13
C ILE A 118 6.91 -7.47 5.12
N ILE A 119 7.66 -8.45 4.58
CA ILE A 119 8.79 -8.17 3.68
C ILE A 119 8.44 -8.37 2.20
N LYS A 120 7.18 -8.72 1.90
CA LYS A 120 6.58 -8.78 0.56
C LYS A 120 7.28 -9.74 -0.42
N VAL A 121 7.73 -10.89 0.05
CA VAL A 121 8.32 -11.96 -0.79
C VAL A 121 7.25 -12.97 -1.24
N HIS A 122 7.54 -13.76 -2.28
CA HIS A 122 6.53 -14.56 -3.01
C HIS A 122 6.38 -15.99 -2.49
N SER A 123 7.39 -16.54 -1.83
CA SER A 123 7.41 -17.92 -1.34
C SER A 123 8.23 -18.06 -0.06
N GLU A 124 8.01 -19.17 0.64
CA GLU A 124 8.81 -19.53 1.81
C GLU A 124 10.28 -19.84 1.43
N GLU A 125 10.52 -20.43 0.26
CA GLU A 125 11.88 -20.63 -0.25
C GLU A 125 12.61 -19.28 -0.44
N GLU A 126 11.93 -18.28 -1.00
CA GLU A 126 12.47 -16.92 -1.15
C GLU A 126 12.72 -16.28 0.21
N LEU A 127 11.80 -16.45 1.17
CA LEU A 127 11.96 -15.98 2.55
C LEU A 127 13.21 -16.55 3.20
N LEU A 128 13.38 -17.87 3.18
CA LEU A 128 14.54 -18.53 3.78
C LEU A 128 15.85 -18.09 3.09
N TYR A 129 15.81 -17.93 1.76
CA TYR A 129 16.94 -17.40 1.01
C TYR A 129 17.34 -15.99 1.48
N VAL A 130 16.40 -15.04 1.55
CA VAL A 130 16.73 -13.66 1.96
C VAL A 130 17.18 -13.59 3.42
N LEU A 131 16.55 -14.35 4.33
CA LEU A 131 16.97 -14.41 5.73
C LEU A 131 18.39 -14.96 5.87
N GLN A 132 18.73 -15.99 5.09
CA GLN A 132 20.09 -16.52 5.05
C GLN A 132 21.10 -15.46 4.58
N GLN A 133 20.82 -14.76 3.47
CA GLN A 133 21.71 -13.74 2.95
C GLN A 133 21.90 -12.57 3.93
N PHE A 134 20.81 -12.02 4.46
CA PHE A 134 20.86 -10.91 5.42
C PHE A 134 21.57 -11.31 6.71
N SER A 135 21.45 -12.57 7.13
CA SER A 135 22.16 -13.05 8.31
C SER A 135 23.66 -13.20 8.09
N GLN A 136 24.07 -13.72 6.93
CA GLN A 136 25.48 -13.83 6.53
C GLN A 136 26.14 -12.46 6.39
N MET A 137 25.40 -11.49 5.84
CA MET A 137 25.89 -10.11 5.71
C MET A 137 25.95 -9.37 7.03
N GLY A 138 25.32 -9.88 8.11
CA GLY A 138 25.39 -9.29 9.43
C GLY A 138 24.30 -8.27 9.74
N TYR A 139 23.18 -8.28 9.01
CA TYR A 139 22.01 -7.44 9.29
C TYR A 139 21.12 -8.04 10.38
N ILE A 140 20.89 -9.36 10.32
CA ILE A 140 19.98 -10.05 11.25
C ILE A 140 20.58 -11.34 11.82
N GLY A 141 20.09 -11.80 12.96
CA GLY A 141 20.15 -13.19 13.40
C GLY A 141 18.82 -13.87 13.14
N TYR A 142 18.82 -15.15 12.75
CA TYR A 142 17.60 -15.92 12.69
C TYR A 142 17.82 -17.38 13.07
N THR A 143 16.77 -18.00 13.61
CA THR A 143 16.64 -19.45 13.74
C THR A 143 15.28 -19.87 13.22
N TYR A 144 15.24 -21.00 12.53
CA TYR A 144 14.02 -21.61 12.01
C TYR A 144 13.79 -22.92 12.76
N GLU A 145 12.65 -23.04 13.44
CA GLU A 145 12.25 -24.26 14.14
C GLU A 145 10.97 -24.83 13.52
N ASP A 146 11.07 -26.07 13.03
CA ASP A 146 9.93 -26.91 12.70
C ASP A 146 9.25 -27.38 14.00
N ARG A 147 8.23 -26.65 14.45
CA ARG A 147 7.47 -27.07 15.65
C ARG A 147 6.49 -28.18 15.30
N ILE A 148 6.50 -29.22 16.14
CA ILE A 148 5.56 -30.34 16.09
C ILE A 148 4.13 -29.78 16.24
N ARG A 149 3.29 -30.01 15.21
CA ARG A 149 1.90 -29.51 14.97
C ARG A 149 1.74 -28.46 13.86
N GLY A 150 2.78 -28.21 13.06
CA GLY A 150 2.63 -27.59 11.73
C GLY A 150 2.54 -26.07 11.71
N ILE A 151 3.02 -25.39 12.76
CA ILE A 151 3.22 -23.94 12.75
C ILE A 151 4.72 -23.71 12.89
N GLU A 152 5.37 -23.38 11.78
CA GLU A 152 6.77 -22.98 11.73
C GLU A 152 6.97 -21.66 12.49
N SER A 153 8.01 -21.60 13.30
CA SER A 153 8.37 -20.37 14.01
C SER A 153 9.76 -19.91 13.60
N ILE A 154 9.85 -18.66 13.19
CA ILE A 154 11.10 -17.96 12.90
C ILE A 154 11.38 -17.04 14.09
N THR A 155 12.51 -17.24 14.75
CA THR A 155 13.00 -16.28 15.74
C THR A 155 13.97 -15.34 15.04
N LEU A 156 13.71 -14.04 15.13
CA LEU A 156 14.52 -13.00 14.51
C LEU A 156 15.16 -12.10 15.57
N SER A 157 16.42 -11.72 15.34
CA SER A 157 17.10 -10.68 16.11
C SER A 157 17.79 -9.70 15.17
N MET A 158 18.06 -8.49 15.65
CA MET A 158 18.81 -7.51 14.89
C MET A 158 20.31 -7.61 15.21
N LYS A 159 21.16 -7.52 14.19
CA LYS A 159 22.62 -7.40 14.32
C LYS A 159 23.06 -5.96 14.06
N PHE A 160 24.35 -5.68 14.23
CA PHE A 160 24.91 -4.33 14.12
C PHE A 160 24.55 -3.61 12.81
N LEU A 161 24.72 -4.25 11.64
CA LEU A 161 24.37 -3.59 10.36
C LEU A 161 22.86 -3.39 10.21
N GLY A 162 22.04 -4.25 10.83
CA GLY A 162 20.59 -4.09 10.85
C GLY A 162 20.17 -2.87 11.65
N TRP A 163 20.79 -2.65 12.82
CA TRP A 163 20.58 -1.45 13.62
C TRP A 163 21.07 -0.20 12.90
N GLN A 164 22.24 -0.26 12.26
CA GLN A 164 22.74 0.86 11.46
C GLN A 164 21.77 1.20 10.31
N ASN A 165 21.24 0.19 9.60
CA ASN A 165 20.26 0.41 8.54
C ASN A 165 18.97 1.00 9.10
N TYR A 166 18.44 0.43 10.18
CA TYR A 166 17.27 0.94 10.88
C TYR A 166 17.45 2.40 11.32
N GLU A 167 18.59 2.77 11.90
CA GLU A 167 18.88 4.14 12.31
C GLU A 167 18.94 5.08 11.11
N GLN A 168 19.63 4.72 10.03
CA GLN A 168 19.67 5.52 8.81
C GLN A 168 18.26 5.71 8.21
N LEU A 169 17.50 4.63 8.10
CA LEU A 169 16.13 4.66 7.61
C LEU A 169 15.21 5.43 8.55
N SER A 170 15.38 5.33 9.87
CA SER A 170 14.61 6.04 10.88
C SER A 170 15.02 7.50 11.01
N LEU A 171 16.21 7.92 10.58
CA LEU A 171 16.56 9.33 10.46
C LEU A 171 15.89 9.95 9.22
N VAL A 172 15.78 9.18 8.14
CA VAL A 172 15.03 9.55 6.92
C VAL A 172 13.51 9.42 7.14
N SER A 173 13.04 8.48 7.98
CA SER A 173 11.63 8.19 8.25
C SER A 173 11.09 8.84 9.52
N GLY A 174 11.98 9.26 10.42
CA GLY A 174 11.69 9.91 11.70
C GLY A 174 11.33 11.38 11.58
N SER A 175 11.19 11.90 10.36
CA SER A 175 10.62 13.22 10.12
C SER A 175 9.55 13.18 9.03
N ASN A 176 8.38 12.67 9.45
CA ASN A 176 7.08 12.63 8.80
C ASN A 176 6.89 11.48 7.80
N ASN A 177 5.82 10.71 8.02
CA ASN A 177 5.09 9.98 6.98
C ASN A 177 4.50 10.99 5.98
N LYS A 178 5.35 11.79 5.34
CA LYS A 178 4.98 12.91 4.49
C LYS A 178 4.60 12.36 3.13
N ALA A 179 3.41 12.71 2.68
CA ALA A 179 3.03 12.64 1.29
C ALA A 179 3.02 14.05 0.73
N PHE A 180 3.37 14.21 -0.54
CA PHE A 180 3.24 15.49 -1.24
C PHE A 180 2.11 15.39 -2.26
N ILE A 181 1.34 16.47 -2.44
CA ILE A 181 0.40 16.56 -3.55
C ILE A 181 0.81 17.66 -4.52
N SER A 182 0.84 17.28 -5.80
CA SER A 182 0.91 18.20 -6.91
C SER A 182 -0.48 18.36 -7.52
N LYS A 183 -1.06 19.55 -7.42
CA LYS A 183 -2.41 19.87 -7.90
C LYS A 183 -2.50 21.28 -8.45
N SER A 184 -3.45 21.50 -9.36
CA SER A 184 -3.86 22.86 -9.73
C SER A 184 -4.76 23.45 -8.64
N ILE A 185 -4.41 24.63 -8.14
CA ILE A 185 -5.16 25.37 -7.09
C ILE A 185 -6.39 26.10 -7.67
N ALA A 186 -6.58 26.07 -9.00
CA ALA A 186 -7.43 27.04 -9.69
C ALA A 186 -8.96 26.88 -9.51
N ASN A 187 -9.47 25.77 -8.96
CA ASN A 187 -10.92 25.52 -8.93
C ASN A 187 -11.43 25.11 -7.53
N GLU A 188 -12.45 25.81 -7.01
CA GLU A 188 -13.12 25.50 -5.74
C GLU A 188 -13.58 24.04 -5.65
N LYS A 189 -13.96 23.44 -6.79
CA LYS A 189 -14.34 22.02 -6.85
C LYS A 189 -13.18 21.08 -6.51
N ASN A 190 -11.96 21.41 -6.95
CA ASN A 190 -10.75 20.64 -6.66
C ASN A 190 -10.33 20.78 -5.20
N ILE A 191 -10.62 21.93 -4.58
CA ILE A 191 -10.38 22.18 -3.15
C ILE A 191 -11.25 21.26 -2.29
N LYS A 192 -12.52 21.04 -2.66
CA LYS A 192 -13.43 20.17 -1.91
C LYS A 192 -12.99 18.70 -1.95
N ILE A 193 -12.71 18.17 -3.14
CA ILE A 193 -12.23 16.79 -3.30
C ILE A 193 -10.91 16.60 -2.54
N PHE A 194 -10.01 17.58 -2.61
CA PHE A 194 -8.77 17.55 -1.85
C PHE A 194 -9.01 17.45 -0.33
N ASN A 195 -9.81 18.35 0.24
CA ASN A 195 -9.98 18.46 1.68
C ASN A 195 -10.86 17.34 2.27
N GLU A 196 -11.89 16.90 1.54
CA GLU A 196 -12.88 15.94 2.06
C GLU A 196 -12.54 14.48 1.70
N VAL A 197 -11.73 14.25 0.66
CA VAL A 197 -11.47 12.91 0.13
C VAL A 197 -9.99 12.55 0.20
N ILE A 198 -9.14 13.28 -0.54
CA ILE A 198 -7.73 12.92 -0.72
C ILE A 198 -6.95 13.06 0.60
N LYS A 199 -7.05 14.21 1.26
CA LYS A 199 -6.35 14.48 2.50
C LYS A 199 -6.74 13.49 3.61
N PRO A 200 -8.04 13.21 3.86
CA PRO A 200 -8.45 12.17 4.80
C PRO A 200 -7.98 10.76 4.40
N ALA A 201 -8.02 10.38 3.11
CA ALA A 201 -7.51 9.08 2.66
C ALA A 201 -6.04 8.87 3.02
N VAL A 202 -5.20 9.88 2.75
CA VAL A 202 -3.77 9.83 3.05
C VAL A 202 -3.52 9.78 4.56
N GLN A 203 -4.24 10.59 5.35
CA GLN A 203 -4.17 10.61 6.82
C GLN A 203 -4.55 9.26 7.42
N GLU A 204 -5.66 8.68 7.00
CA GLU A 204 -6.11 7.36 7.46
C GLU A 204 -5.18 6.23 7.02
N SER A 205 -4.30 6.47 6.04
CA SER A 205 -3.26 5.53 5.62
C SER A 205 -1.96 5.67 6.43
N GLY A 206 -1.94 6.55 7.43
CA GLY A 206 -0.79 6.81 8.30
C GLY A 206 0.13 7.92 7.81
N PHE A 207 -0.27 8.69 6.78
CA PHE A 207 0.57 9.72 6.15
C PHE A 207 0.00 11.13 6.35
N LYS A 208 0.87 12.11 6.53
CA LYS A 208 0.51 13.52 6.51
C LYS A 208 0.68 14.06 5.10
N LEU A 209 -0.42 14.46 4.47
CA LEU A 209 -0.41 15.08 3.15
C LEU A 209 -0.03 16.56 3.26
N TYR A 210 0.98 16.96 2.50
CA TYR A 210 1.44 18.33 2.35
C TYR A 210 1.11 18.83 0.95
N ASP A 211 0.47 19.98 0.90
CA ASP A 211 0.39 20.83 -0.28
C ASP A 211 1.22 22.10 -0.07
N PHE A 212 1.78 22.61 -1.17
CA PHE A 212 2.41 23.91 -1.14
C PHE A 212 1.36 25.01 -1.35
N GLU A 213 1.11 25.79 -0.30
CA GLU A 213 0.32 27.02 -0.36
C GLU A 213 1.25 28.23 -0.54
N TYR A 214 0.94 29.07 -1.53
CA TYR A 214 1.69 30.31 -1.79
C TYR A 214 1.60 31.25 -0.58
N GLY A 215 2.76 31.70 -0.09
CA GLY A 215 2.85 32.65 1.02
C GLY A 215 2.78 32.03 2.42
N ALA A 216 2.67 30.70 2.53
CA ALA A 216 2.64 30.02 3.84
C ALA A 216 4.02 29.89 4.51
N ARG A 217 5.11 30.03 3.75
CA ARG A 217 6.50 29.89 4.23
C ARG A 217 7.41 30.91 3.53
N ASP A 218 8.29 31.52 4.30
CA ASP A 218 9.34 32.40 3.78
C ASP A 218 10.45 31.59 3.12
N GLY A 219 10.90 32.03 1.94
CA GLY A 219 12.01 31.40 1.21
C GLY A 219 11.76 31.26 -0.29
N ASN A 220 12.72 30.66 -0.99
CA ASN A 220 12.57 30.38 -2.41
C ASN A 220 11.55 29.23 -2.60
N ILE A 221 10.43 29.54 -3.25
CA ILE A 221 9.32 28.60 -3.50
C ILE A 221 9.80 27.29 -4.13
N ASN A 222 10.68 27.35 -5.13
CA ASN A 222 11.17 26.15 -5.79
C ASN A 222 12.01 25.29 -4.85
N ASN A 223 12.77 25.89 -3.94
CA ASN A 223 13.55 25.12 -2.95
C ASN A 223 12.63 24.47 -1.93
N LEU A 224 11.61 25.19 -1.44
CA LEU A 224 10.63 24.63 -0.50
C LEU A 224 9.86 23.45 -1.11
N ILE A 225 9.47 23.55 -2.38
CA ILE A 225 8.82 22.45 -3.10
C ILE A 225 9.78 21.27 -3.30
N ARG A 226 11.06 21.52 -3.67
CA ARG A 226 12.06 20.46 -3.76
C ARG A 226 12.23 19.74 -2.44
N ASP A 227 12.38 20.49 -1.35
CA ASP A 227 12.51 19.94 -0.01
C ASP A 227 11.26 19.14 0.37
N ASP A 228 10.07 19.61 0.01
CA ASP A 228 8.84 18.88 0.28
C ASP A 228 8.77 17.55 -0.47
N ILE A 229 9.13 17.53 -1.76
CA ILE A 229 9.14 16.33 -2.58
C ILE A 229 10.25 15.38 -2.11
N LEU A 230 11.48 15.88 -1.88
CA LEU A 230 12.62 15.09 -1.40
C LEU A 230 12.27 14.31 -0.12
N ASN A 231 11.57 14.97 0.81
CA ASN A 231 11.18 14.37 2.08
C ASN A 231 9.82 13.63 2.03
N ALA A 232 9.13 13.59 0.89
CA ALA A 232 7.90 12.82 0.75
C ALA A 232 8.18 11.34 0.44
N LYS A 233 7.40 10.44 1.04
CA LYS A 233 7.42 9.00 0.75
C LYS A 233 6.79 8.68 -0.61
N PHE A 234 5.80 9.46 -1.02
CA PHE A 234 5.16 9.39 -2.32
C PHE A 234 4.56 10.74 -2.72
N VAL A 235 4.22 10.85 -4.00
CA VAL A 235 3.53 12.00 -4.58
C VAL A 235 2.14 11.59 -5.08
N ILE A 236 1.14 12.42 -4.81
CA ILE A 236 -0.16 12.36 -5.49
C ILE A 236 -0.16 13.45 -6.55
N ALA A 237 -0.51 13.13 -7.78
CA ALA A 237 -0.46 14.08 -8.89
C ALA A 237 -1.77 14.11 -9.69
N ASP A 238 -2.32 15.29 -9.90
CA ASP A 238 -3.43 15.51 -10.83
C ASP A 238 -2.94 15.41 -12.28
N LEU A 239 -3.34 14.35 -12.99
CA LEU A 239 -2.77 13.94 -14.27
C LEU A 239 -2.94 15.00 -15.38
N PHE A 240 -4.11 15.62 -15.46
CA PHE A 240 -4.41 16.67 -16.45
C PHE A 240 -4.45 18.06 -15.83
N SER A 241 -3.60 18.29 -14.83
CA SER A 241 -3.43 19.62 -14.25
C SER A 241 -3.10 20.62 -15.34
N GLU A 242 -3.81 21.75 -15.35
CA GLU A 242 -3.49 22.90 -16.23
C GLU A 242 -2.23 23.66 -15.75
N SER A 243 -1.59 23.19 -14.67
CA SER A 243 -0.44 23.87 -14.06
C SER A 243 0.88 23.34 -14.59
N ASN A 244 1.66 24.18 -15.28
CA ASN A 244 3.05 23.88 -15.67
C ASN A 244 3.92 23.48 -14.48
N ARG A 245 3.61 24.01 -13.28
CA ARG A 245 4.28 23.64 -12.04
C ARG A 245 4.05 22.16 -11.71
N THR A 246 2.85 21.64 -11.93
CA THR A 246 2.53 20.23 -11.66
C THR A 246 3.37 19.28 -12.49
N TYR A 247 3.51 19.52 -13.80
CA TYR A 247 4.38 18.71 -14.65
C TYR A 247 5.85 18.73 -14.21
N TRP A 248 6.35 19.89 -13.77
CA TRP A 248 7.71 19.98 -13.24
C TRP A 248 7.88 19.21 -11.93
N GLU A 249 6.90 19.27 -11.02
CA GLU A 249 6.91 18.52 -9.75
C GLU A 249 6.83 17.01 -9.98
N ILE A 250 6.00 16.56 -10.93
CA ILE A 250 5.92 15.15 -11.36
C ILE A 250 7.26 14.69 -11.90
N GLY A 251 7.84 15.40 -12.87
CA GLY A 251 9.12 15.01 -13.46
C GLY A 251 10.27 15.00 -12.45
N PHE A 252 10.26 15.93 -11.48
CA PHE A 252 11.24 15.91 -10.38
C PHE A 252 11.05 14.71 -9.45
N ALA A 253 9.80 14.33 -9.14
CA ALA A 253 9.51 13.15 -8.34
C ALA A 253 9.88 11.83 -9.06
N GLU A 254 9.62 11.74 -10.37
CA GLU A 254 10.04 10.60 -11.20
C GLU A 254 11.56 10.47 -11.26
N ALA A 255 12.29 11.57 -11.43
CA ALA A 255 13.76 11.57 -11.41
C ALA A 255 14.35 11.12 -10.06
N LEU A 256 13.57 11.19 -8.98
CA LEU A 256 13.91 10.70 -7.65
C LEU A 256 13.39 9.27 -7.37
N GLU A 257 12.81 8.61 -8.37
CA GLU A 257 12.18 7.28 -8.28
C GLU A 257 11.12 7.19 -7.16
N LYS A 258 10.46 8.31 -6.85
CA LYS A 258 9.39 8.33 -5.85
C LYS A 258 8.12 7.73 -6.44
N PRO A 259 7.40 6.87 -5.70
CA PRO A 259 6.09 6.41 -6.14
C PRO A 259 5.13 7.59 -6.38
N ILE A 260 4.49 7.59 -7.55
CA ILE A 260 3.50 8.61 -7.93
C ILE A 260 2.14 7.95 -8.11
N PHE A 261 1.14 8.42 -7.38
CA PHE A 261 -0.26 8.07 -7.59
C PHE A 261 -0.91 9.15 -8.42
N PHE A 262 -1.08 8.88 -9.71
CA PHE A 262 -1.82 9.78 -10.58
C PHE A 262 -3.30 9.67 -10.26
N ILE A 263 -3.96 10.81 -10.15
CA ILE A 263 -5.41 10.90 -9.97
C ILE A 263 -5.99 11.67 -11.15
N CYS A 264 -7.18 11.27 -11.59
CA CYS A 264 -7.85 11.94 -12.68
C CYS A 264 -9.36 11.78 -12.58
N GLU A 265 -10.11 12.81 -12.97
CA GLU A 265 -11.55 12.69 -13.12
C GLU A 265 -11.87 11.79 -14.32
N LYS A 266 -12.73 10.79 -14.14
CA LYS A 266 -13.07 9.82 -15.18
C LYS A 266 -13.66 10.47 -16.44
N GLU A 267 -14.58 11.42 -16.29
CA GLU A 267 -15.17 12.15 -17.42
C GLU A 267 -14.10 12.86 -18.26
N LEU A 268 -13.16 13.54 -17.59
CA LEU A 268 -12.07 14.24 -18.26
C LEU A 268 -11.10 13.26 -18.92
N PHE A 269 -10.77 12.16 -18.24
CA PHE A 269 -9.93 11.10 -18.78
C PHE A 269 -10.51 10.51 -20.07
N ASP A 270 -11.81 10.19 -20.06
CA ASP A 270 -12.51 9.68 -21.22
C ASP A 270 -12.60 10.72 -22.34
N GLU A 271 -12.83 12.00 -22.02
CA GLU A 271 -12.82 13.08 -23.00
C GLU A 271 -11.47 13.23 -23.72
N VAL A 272 -10.36 13.28 -22.97
CA VAL A 272 -9.02 13.41 -23.55
C VAL A 272 -8.70 12.18 -24.41
N LYS A 273 -8.97 10.98 -23.89
CA LYS A 273 -8.78 9.72 -24.61
C LYS A 273 -9.57 9.66 -25.92
N ASN A 274 -10.77 10.25 -25.96
CA ASN A 274 -11.60 10.28 -27.17
C ASN A 274 -11.21 11.40 -28.15
N ARG A 275 -10.54 12.47 -27.70
CA ARG A 275 -10.06 13.58 -28.54
C ARG A 275 -8.74 13.25 -29.23
N ASP A 276 -7.87 12.50 -28.57
CA ASP A 276 -6.61 12.03 -29.13
C ASP A 276 -6.87 10.92 -30.15
N LYS A 277 -7.24 11.34 -31.37
CA LYS A 277 -7.39 10.50 -32.57
C LYS A 277 -6.11 9.77 -33.01
N TYR A 278 -4.99 9.98 -32.32
CA TYR A 278 -3.72 9.31 -32.55
C TYR A 278 -3.58 8.17 -31.55
N ASN A 279 -3.91 6.97 -32.03
CA ASN A 279 -3.63 5.66 -31.47
C ASN A 279 -4.06 5.45 -30.01
N GLN A 280 -5.16 4.70 -29.87
CA GLN A 280 -5.60 4.02 -28.65
C GLN A 280 -4.49 3.22 -27.93
N ASP A 281 -3.37 2.96 -28.63
CA ASP A 281 -2.22 2.18 -28.21
C ASP A 281 -0.92 3.00 -27.99
N ASP A 282 -0.85 4.29 -28.35
CA ASP A 282 0.40 5.09 -28.28
C ASP A 282 0.54 5.94 -27.01
N PHE A 283 -0.51 6.11 -26.22
CA PHE A 283 -0.39 6.85 -24.97
C PHE A 283 0.13 5.92 -23.87
N GLU A 284 1.34 6.21 -23.38
CA GLU A 284 2.12 5.48 -22.36
C GLU A 284 1.45 5.41 -20.96
N PHE A 285 0.13 5.63 -20.86
CA PHE A 285 -0.63 5.49 -19.62
C PHE A 285 -0.63 4.06 -19.06
N ASN A 286 -0.35 3.06 -19.89
CA ASN A 286 -0.29 1.65 -19.47
C ASN A 286 0.85 1.36 -18.47
N HIS A 287 1.85 2.24 -18.39
CA HIS A 287 3.01 2.08 -17.50
C HIS A 287 2.89 2.87 -16.20
N ILE A 288 1.86 3.71 -16.05
CA ILE A 288 1.65 4.51 -14.84
C ILE A 288 0.33 4.15 -14.17
N GLN A 289 0.32 4.11 -12.84
CA GLN A 289 -0.90 3.82 -12.09
C GLN A 289 -1.77 5.07 -12.00
N ILE A 290 -2.95 5.02 -12.63
CA ILE A 290 -3.93 6.11 -12.64
C ILE A 290 -5.17 5.70 -11.84
N LEU A 291 -5.47 6.46 -10.79
CA LEU A 291 -6.65 6.30 -9.96
C LEU A 291 -7.75 7.26 -10.44
N LEU A 292 -8.71 6.70 -11.18
CA LEU A 292 -9.86 7.45 -11.69
C LEU A 292 -10.92 7.65 -10.62
N PHE A 293 -11.42 8.88 -10.49
CA PHE A 293 -12.55 9.22 -9.61
C PHE A 293 -13.77 9.72 -10.39
N GLU A 294 -14.96 9.42 -9.88
CA GLU A 294 -16.25 9.93 -10.37
C GLU A 294 -16.86 10.84 -9.31
N LYS A 295 -17.44 11.98 -9.72
CA LYS A 295 -17.98 13.00 -8.80
C LYS A 295 -19.07 12.47 -7.85
N ASN A 296 -19.81 11.46 -8.27
CA ASN A 296 -20.88 10.81 -7.50
C ASN A 296 -20.39 9.64 -6.63
N LYS A 297 -19.14 9.21 -6.75
CA LYS A 297 -18.56 8.03 -6.07
C LYS A 297 -17.27 8.35 -5.31
N LEU A 298 -17.23 9.51 -4.67
CA LEU A 298 -16.04 9.99 -3.96
C LEU A 298 -15.62 9.10 -2.77
N ASN A 299 -16.58 8.42 -2.12
CA ASN A 299 -16.28 7.48 -1.04
C ASN A 299 -15.55 6.23 -1.56
N GLU A 300 -16.00 5.68 -2.70
CA GLU A 300 -15.33 4.55 -3.36
C GLU A 300 -13.89 4.95 -3.76
N PHE A 301 -13.72 6.16 -4.30
CA PHE A 301 -12.39 6.68 -4.63
C PHE A 301 -11.50 6.86 -3.39
N LYS A 302 -12.05 7.34 -2.27
CA LYS A 302 -11.32 7.43 -1.00
C LYS A 302 -10.75 6.08 -0.59
N ASP A 303 -11.57 5.05 -0.65
CA ASP A 303 -11.22 3.70 -0.26
C ASP A 303 -10.20 3.08 -1.20
N LEU A 304 -10.37 3.30 -2.51
CA LEU A 304 -9.42 2.93 -3.54
C LEU A 304 -8.05 3.56 -3.29
N LEU A 305 -8.00 4.87 -3.07
CA LEU A 305 -6.75 5.58 -2.79
C LEU A 305 -6.06 5.06 -1.52
N LYS A 306 -6.81 4.82 -0.44
CA LYS A 306 -6.29 4.20 0.79
C LYS A 306 -5.70 2.82 0.53
N ALA A 307 -6.44 1.98 -0.19
CA ALA A 307 -6.02 0.63 -0.54
C ALA A 307 -4.71 0.66 -1.32
N THR A 308 -4.63 1.53 -2.32
CA THR A 308 -3.43 1.72 -3.15
C THR A 308 -2.24 2.19 -2.32
N ILE A 309 -2.40 3.19 -1.45
CA ILE A 309 -1.31 3.70 -0.60
C ILE A 309 -0.80 2.60 0.33
N ARG A 310 -1.69 1.88 1.02
CA ARG A 310 -1.30 0.82 1.96
C ARG A 310 -0.67 -0.37 1.28
N LYS A 311 -1.14 -0.73 0.09
CA LYS A 311 -0.50 -1.77 -0.74
C LYS A 311 0.95 -1.37 -1.06
N SER A 312 1.18 -0.11 -1.41
CA SER A 312 2.52 0.40 -1.72
C SER A 312 3.41 0.56 -0.48
N PHE A 313 2.85 0.91 0.67
CA PHE A 313 3.58 1.19 1.91
C PHE A 313 2.94 0.50 3.11
N ILE A 314 3.68 -0.42 3.77
CA ILE A 314 3.24 -1.00 5.04
C ILE A 314 3.44 0.07 6.10
N THR A 315 2.37 0.74 6.51
CA THR A 315 2.38 1.50 7.76
C THR A 315 2.04 0.53 8.88
N GLY A 316 2.98 0.35 9.81
CA GLY A 316 2.74 -0.43 11.01
C GLY A 316 1.44 0.05 11.66
N CYS A 317 0.48 -0.86 11.78
CA CYS A 317 -0.76 -0.60 12.51
C CYS A 317 -0.40 -0.24 13.95
N GLU A 318 -0.29 1.05 14.26
CA GLU A 318 -0.62 1.55 15.59
C GLU A 318 -2.14 1.63 15.64
N LEU A 319 -2.73 0.56 16.17
CA LEU A 319 -4.04 0.65 16.80
C LEU A 319 -3.86 1.58 18.00
N ASP A 320 -4.43 2.78 17.92
CA ASP A 320 -4.69 3.60 19.09
C ASP A 320 -5.40 2.71 20.13
N SER A 321 -4.70 2.38 21.21
CA SER A 321 -5.33 1.88 22.42
C SER A 321 -6.17 3.02 23.01
N PRO A 322 -7.48 2.82 23.26
CA PRO A 322 -8.28 3.84 23.90
C PRO A 322 -7.87 3.94 25.37
N GLU A 323 -7.42 5.12 25.78
CA GLU A 323 -7.57 5.59 27.16
C GLU A 323 -8.66 6.65 27.22
#